data_AF-A0A1E5GI22-F1
#
_entry.id   AF-A0A1E5GI22-F1
#
_cell.length_a   1.000
_cell.length_b   1.000
_cell.length_c   1.000
_cell.angle_alpha   90.00
_cell.angle_beta   90.00
_cell.angle_gamma   90.00
#
_symmetry.space_group_name_H-M   'P 1'
#
loop_
_entity.id
_entity.type
_entity.pdbx_description
1 polymer ?
#
loop_
_entity_poly.entity_id
_entity_poly.type
_entity_poly.pdbx_seq_one_letter_code
_entity_poly.pdbx_strand_id
1 'polypeptide(L)'
;MSTTSKVLKKLYTVLEEKSEGITVSEFWDYLFEDKELAKELVFDGERREGIVVRLQTQIKKGGKAVEGIKIIKNAEGKNVFILNSNNLNYLAGMSNKYLKEATSIKLEVQDYVLNKSEQAIINKHEKALKELERINSDLQKLADKISEKKMNKEVLKTDVSDGEETEMKK
;
A
#
# COMPACT_ATOMS: atom_id res chain seq x y z
N MET A 1 -9.12 2.17 26.08
CA MET A 1 -8.06 1.94 25.06
C MET A 1 -7.23 3.22 24.94
N SER A 2 -5.89 3.13 24.90
CA SER A 2 -5.02 4.33 24.80
C SER A 2 -5.21 5.05 23.46
N THR A 3 -4.99 6.37 23.40
CA THR A 3 -5.07 7.15 22.14
C THR A 3 -4.15 6.56 21.06
N THR A 4 -2.93 6.17 21.41
CA THR A 4 -2.00 5.49 20.48
C THR A 4 -2.59 4.18 19.93
N SER A 5 -3.28 3.41 20.77
CA SER A 5 -3.95 2.17 20.33
C SER A 5 -5.16 2.44 19.43
N LYS A 6 -5.92 3.52 19.67
CA LYS A 6 -7.02 3.96 18.79
C LYS A 6 -6.50 4.40 17.43
N VAL A 7 -5.43 5.20 17.41
CA VAL A 7 -4.74 5.62 16.17
C VAL A 7 -4.24 4.40 15.39
N LEU A 8 -3.58 3.45 16.06
CA LEU A 8 -3.13 2.23 15.42
C LEU A 8 -4.30 1.43 14.83
N LYS A 9 -5.40 1.27 15.57
CA LYS A 9 -6.60 0.59 15.06
C LYS A 9 -7.16 1.27 13.82
N LYS A 10 -7.27 2.60 13.84
CA LYS A 10 -7.72 3.38 12.67
C LYS A 10 -6.76 3.21 11.49
N LEU A 11 -5.44 3.13 11.72
CA LEU A 11 -4.47 2.86 10.65
C LEU A 11 -4.73 1.50 9.98
N TYR A 12 -4.98 0.43 10.74
CA TYR A 12 -5.33 -0.86 10.16
C TYR A 12 -6.59 -0.78 9.29
N THR A 13 -7.66 -0.19 9.81
CA THR A 13 -8.92 -0.04 9.06
C THR A 13 -8.72 0.69 7.74
N VAL A 14 -8.00 1.82 7.75
CA VAL A 14 -7.74 2.57 6.51
C VAL A 14 -6.91 1.74 5.52
N LEU A 15 -5.90 0.99 6.00
CA LEU A 15 -5.05 0.20 5.12
C LEU A 15 -5.72 -1.08 4.59
N GLU A 16 -6.75 -1.59 5.25
CA GLU A 16 -7.61 -2.66 4.72
C GLU A 16 -8.40 -2.16 3.50
N GLU A 17 -8.86 -0.91 3.52
CA GLU A 17 -9.58 -0.27 2.41
C GLU A 17 -8.63 0.28 1.32
N LYS A 18 -7.46 0.78 1.72
CA LYS A 18 -6.45 1.40 0.84
C LYS A 18 -5.25 0.47 0.67
N SER A 19 -5.41 -0.50 -0.23
CA SER A 19 -4.37 -1.51 -0.52
C SER A 19 -3.06 -0.91 -1.08
N GLU A 20 -3.13 0.30 -1.64
CA GLU A 20 -2.00 1.13 -2.08
C GLU A 20 -1.31 1.91 -0.93
N GLY A 21 -1.71 1.70 0.31
CA GLY A 21 -1.15 2.43 1.44
C GLY A 21 -1.55 3.91 1.44
N ILE A 22 -1.12 4.61 2.49
CA ILE A 22 -1.44 6.03 2.69
C ILE A 22 -0.21 6.78 3.21
N THR A 23 -0.03 8.03 2.80
CA THR A 23 0.97 8.92 3.37
C THR A 23 0.61 9.31 4.81
N VAL A 24 1.59 9.83 5.54
CA VAL A 24 1.36 10.39 6.88
C VAL A 24 0.37 11.54 6.87
N SER A 25 0.41 12.39 5.83
CA SER A 25 -0.51 13.52 5.70
C SER A 25 -1.94 13.03 5.51
N GLU A 26 -2.15 12.10 4.57
CA GLU A 26 -3.48 11.52 4.33
C GLU A 26 -3.98 10.80 5.58
N PHE A 27 -3.10 10.11 6.31
CA PHE A 27 -3.48 9.46 7.56
C PHE A 27 -4.00 10.44 8.60
N TRP A 28 -3.42 11.64 8.70
CA TRP A 28 -3.97 12.69 9.57
C TRP A 28 -5.40 13.07 9.18
N ASP A 29 -5.68 13.19 7.89
CA ASP A 29 -7.02 13.53 7.41
C ASP A 29 -8.04 12.47 7.85
N TYR A 30 -7.72 11.17 7.69
CA TYR A 30 -8.55 10.07 8.18
C TYR A 30 -8.72 10.03 9.71
N LEU A 31 -7.71 10.48 10.47
CA LEU A 31 -7.81 10.57 11.93
C LEU A 31 -8.79 11.66 12.37
N PHE A 32 -8.90 12.75 11.59
CA PHE A 32 -9.79 13.88 11.87
C PHE A 32 -11.24 13.67 11.43
N GLU A 33 -11.52 12.67 10.59
CA GLU A 33 -12.89 12.25 10.26
C GLU A 33 -13.63 11.67 11.48
N ASP A 34 -12.91 11.02 12.40
CA ASP A 34 -13.46 10.54 13.66
C ASP A 34 -13.47 11.67 14.69
N LYS A 35 -14.67 12.23 14.95
CA LYS A 35 -14.86 13.37 15.87
C LYS A 35 -14.40 13.10 17.30
N GLU A 36 -14.44 11.86 17.77
CA GLU A 36 -14.01 11.52 19.12
C GLU A 36 -12.48 11.36 19.18
N LEU A 37 -11.89 10.72 18.17
CA LEU A 37 -10.43 10.60 18.07
C LEU A 37 -9.76 11.96 17.81
N ALA A 38 -10.36 12.80 16.97
CA ALA A 38 -9.90 14.15 16.67
C ALA A 38 -9.69 15.01 17.92
N LYS A 39 -10.62 14.93 18.89
CA LYS A 39 -10.53 15.66 20.17
C LYS A 39 -9.32 15.22 20.99
N GLU A 40 -8.95 13.95 20.95
CA GLU A 40 -7.78 13.42 21.69
C GLU A 40 -6.44 13.78 21.03
N LEU A 41 -6.48 14.08 19.72
CA LEU A 41 -5.33 14.37 18.88
C LEU A 41 -4.97 15.85 18.79
N VAL A 42 -5.78 16.73 19.36
CA VAL A 42 -5.51 18.18 19.47
C VAL A 42 -5.26 18.53 20.92
N PHE A 43 -4.23 19.34 21.16
CA PHE A 43 -3.98 19.95 22.46
C PHE A 43 -3.59 21.40 22.24
N ASP A 44 -4.29 22.32 22.90
CA ASP A 44 -4.06 23.77 22.77
C ASP A 44 -4.16 24.28 21.32
N GLY A 45 -5.12 23.75 20.55
CA GLY A 45 -5.31 24.09 19.13
C GLY A 45 -4.28 23.45 18.19
N GLU A 46 -3.24 22.80 18.70
CA GLU A 46 -2.20 22.15 17.89
C GLU A 46 -2.36 20.64 17.80
N ARG A 47 -1.89 20.07 16.68
CA ARG A 47 -1.83 18.62 16.48
C ARG A 47 -0.82 18.00 17.43
N ARG A 48 -1.21 16.91 18.10
CA ARG A 48 -0.30 16.10 18.94
C ARG A 48 0.54 15.17 18.08
N GLU A 49 1.44 15.76 17.28
CA GLU A 49 2.31 15.06 16.32
C GLU A 49 3.10 13.91 16.95
N GLY A 50 3.47 14.04 18.22
CA GLY A 50 4.19 13.03 18.98
C GLY A 50 3.50 11.67 19.10
N ILE A 51 2.20 11.56 18.80
CA ILE A 51 1.48 10.28 18.76
C ILE A 51 1.79 9.53 17.47
N VAL A 52 1.67 10.21 16.31
CA VAL A 52 1.97 9.61 14.99
C VAL A 52 3.48 9.36 14.84
N VAL A 53 4.34 10.25 15.34
CA VAL A 53 5.80 10.04 15.35
C VAL A 53 6.20 8.81 16.17
N ARG A 54 5.56 8.60 17.33
CA ARG A 54 5.78 7.40 18.15
C ARG A 54 5.32 6.14 17.43
N LEU A 55 4.16 6.18 16.77
CA LEU A 55 3.66 5.08 15.95
C LEU A 55 4.65 4.73 14.83
N GLN A 56 5.13 5.72 14.08
CA GLN A 56 6.14 5.52 13.03
C GLN A 56 7.41 4.88 13.56
N THR A 57 7.85 5.31 14.74
CA THR A 57 9.04 4.76 15.40
C THR A 57 8.83 3.30 15.81
N GLN A 58 7.64 2.96 16.33
CA GLN A 58 7.30 1.58 16.69
C GLN A 58 7.26 0.68 15.46
N ILE A 59 6.66 1.14 14.35
CA ILE A 59 6.62 0.37 13.09
C ILE A 59 8.04 0.13 12.56
N LYS A 60 8.88 1.16 12.52
CA LYS A 60 10.28 1.04 12.07
C LYS A 60 11.12 0.09 12.93
N LYS A 61 10.85 0.03 14.23
CA LYS A 61 11.54 -0.87 15.17
C LYS A 61 11.04 -2.32 15.10
N GLY A 62 9.97 -2.61 14.35
CA GLY A 62 9.48 -3.97 14.13
C GLY A 62 8.92 -4.65 15.38
N GLY A 63 8.37 -3.88 16.33
CA GLY A 63 7.80 -4.44 17.56
C GLY A 63 6.52 -5.25 17.32
N LYS A 64 6.26 -6.27 18.15
CA LYS A 64 5.06 -7.15 18.08
C LYS A 64 3.71 -6.41 18.06
N ALA A 65 3.67 -5.16 18.55
CA ALA A 65 2.44 -4.36 18.61
C ALA A 65 2.01 -3.75 17.26
N VAL A 66 2.83 -3.81 16.22
CA VAL A 66 2.59 -3.18 14.89
C VAL A 66 2.81 -4.20 13.77
N GLU A 67 2.59 -5.47 14.08
CA GLU A 67 2.80 -6.59 13.19
C GLU A 67 1.96 -6.41 11.91
N GLY A 68 2.60 -6.60 10.75
CA GLY A 68 1.90 -6.49 9.48
C GLY A 68 1.86 -5.09 8.87
N ILE A 69 2.42 -4.04 9.48
CA ILE A 69 2.58 -2.71 8.85
C ILE A 69 4.05 -2.42 8.57
N LYS A 70 4.34 -1.79 7.43
CA LYS A 70 5.65 -1.22 7.08
C LYS A 70 5.52 0.24 6.70
N ILE A 71 6.65 0.94 6.76
CA ILE A 71 6.79 2.30 6.22
C ILE A 71 7.79 2.24 5.08
N ILE A 72 7.36 2.69 3.91
CA ILE A 72 8.19 2.79 2.71
C ILE A 72 8.19 4.24 2.19
N LYS A 73 9.08 4.53 1.25
CA LYS A 73 9.14 5.83 0.57
C LYS A 73 8.38 5.74 -0.75
N ASN A 74 7.54 6.72 -1.05
CA ASN A 74 6.95 6.85 -2.38
C ASN A 74 7.91 7.58 -3.35
N ALA A 75 7.44 7.75 -4.59
CA ALA A 75 8.01 8.56 -5.65
C ALA A 75 8.63 9.90 -5.21
N GLU A 76 7.92 10.60 -4.33
CA GLU A 76 8.20 11.95 -3.88
C GLU A 76 9.07 11.96 -2.62
N GLY A 77 9.54 10.80 -2.16
CA GLY A 77 10.30 10.68 -0.92
C GLY A 77 9.47 10.83 0.36
N LYS A 78 8.14 10.77 0.28
CA LYS A 78 7.23 10.80 1.44
C LYS A 78 7.10 9.41 2.07
N ASN A 79 6.90 9.37 3.39
CA ASN A 79 6.65 8.12 4.11
C ASN A 79 5.21 7.65 3.85
N VAL A 80 5.06 6.40 3.45
CA VAL A 80 3.78 5.72 3.21
C VAL A 80 3.67 4.53 4.15
N PHE A 81 2.54 4.45 4.87
CA PHE A 81 2.16 3.26 5.63
C PHE A 81 1.53 2.23 4.70
N ILE A 82 1.90 0.96 4.88
CA ILE A 82 1.40 -0.13 4.06
C ILE A 82 1.28 -1.42 4.85
N LEU A 83 0.28 -2.24 4.55
CA LEU A 83 0.22 -3.61 5.06
C LEU A 83 1.24 -4.52 4.35
N ASN A 84 1.99 -5.31 5.11
CA ASN A 84 2.93 -6.31 4.61
C ASN A 84 2.29 -7.27 3.61
N SER A 85 1.04 -7.62 3.86
CA SER A 85 0.22 -8.48 3.03
C SER A 85 -0.10 -7.85 1.65
N ASN A 86 -0.02 -6.52 1.52
CA ASN A 86 -0.38 -5.76 0.32
C ASN A 86 0.83 -5.09 -0.36
N ASN A 87 2.06 -5.39 0.09
CA ASN A 87 3.28 -4.75 -0.42
C ASN A 87 3.46 -4.94 -1.95
N LEU A 88 3.06 -6.10 -2.49
CA LEU A 88 3.09 -6.35 -3.93
C LEU A 88 1.99 -5.58 -4.69
N ASN A 89 0.81 -5.40 -4.10
CA ASN A 89 -0.27 -4.59 -4.69
C ASN A 89 0.16 -3.13 -4.82
N TYR A 90 0.82 -2.59 -3.80
CA TYR A 90 1.39 -1.25 -3.87
C TYR A 90 2.49 -1.10 -4.91
N LEU A 91 3.43 -2.05 -4.97
CA LEU A 91 4.48 -2.03 -5.98
C LEU A 91 3.89 -2.12 -7.40
N ALA A 92 2.86 -2.93 -7.61
CA ALA A 92 2.13 -3.01 -8.87
C ALA A 92 1.38 -1.71 -9.20
N GLY A 93 0.71 -1.08 -8.22
CA GLY A 93 0.02 0.20 -8.39
C GLY A 93 0.98 1.35 -8.73
N MET A 94 2.09 1.46 -8.00
CA MET A 94 3.15 2.42 -8.27
C MET A 94 3.79 2.21 -9.64
N SER A 95 4.11 0.96 -9.99
CA SER A 95 4.65 0.58 -11.29
C SER A 95 3.67 0.94 -12.41
N ASN A 96 2.37 0.65 -12.26
CA ASN A 96 1.32 1.05 -13.21
C ASN A 96 1.22 2.56 -13.41
N LYS A 97 1.33 3.35 -12.34
CA LYS A 97 1.29 4.82 -12.42
C LYS A 97 2.46 5.35 -13.25
N TYR A 98 3.68 4.91 -12.93
CA TYR A 98 4.87 5.31 -13.67
C TYR A 98 4.91 4.79 -15.09
N LEU A 99 4.40 3.58 -15.33
CA LEU A 99 4.22 3.06 -16.68
C LEU A 99 3.28 3.96 -17.46
N LYS A 100 2.09 4.29 -16.94
CA LYS A 100 1.16 5.20 -17.62
C LYS A 100 1.76 6.58 -17.89
N GLU A 101 2.54 7.14 -16.96
CA GLU A 101 3.26 8.39 -17.16
C GLU A 101 4.34 8.25 -18.25
N ALA A 102 5.04 7.13 -18.31
CA ALA A 102 6.03 6.84 -19.35
C ALA A 102 5.38 6.53 -20.71
N THR A 103 4.20 5.90 -20.75
CA THR A 103 3.42 5.66 -21.97
C THR A 103 2.72 6.92 -22.47
N SER A 104 2.41 7.88 -21.59
CA SER A 104 1.77 9.16 -21.97
C SER A 104 2.76 10.11 -22.65
N ILE A 105 4.06 9.87 -22.54
CA ILE A 105 5.08 10.44 -23.43
C ILE A 105 4.93 9.77 -24.80
N LYS A 106 3.85 10.11 -25.51
CA LYS A 106 3.85 10.05 -26.96
C LYS A 106 4.87 11.08 -27.41
N LEU A 107 6.02 10.62 -27.90
CA LEU A 107 6.89 11.44 -28.71
C LEU A 107 6.07 11.86 -29.94
N GLU A 108 5.43 13.04 -29.87
CA GLU A 108 4.86 13.72 -31.03
C GLU A 108 6.02 14.19 -31.90
N VAL A 109 6.65 13.24 -32.60
CA VAL A 109 7.62 13.50 -33.66
C VAL A 109 6.84 13.67 -34.96
N GLN A 110 5.88 14.59 -34.98
CA GLN A 110 5.34 15.02 -36.26
C GLN A 110 6.38 16.01 -36.83
N ASP A 111 7.07 15.56 -37.87
CA ASP A 111 8.00 16.30 -38.76
C ASP A 111 9.52 16.19 -38.52
N TYR A 112 10.02 15.33 -37.62
CA TYR A 112 11.48 15.12 -37.48
C TYR A 112 11.94 13.80 -38.13
N VAL A 113 12.80 13.90 -39.16
CA VAL A 113 13.45 12.74 -39.78
C VAL A 113 14.65 12.33 -38.92
N LEU A 114 14.48 11.26 -38.15
CA LEU A 114 15.52 10.74 -37.25
C LEU A 114 16.68 10.13 -38.03
N ASN A 115 17.90 10.43 -37.63
CA ASN A 115 19.07 9.73 -38.12
C ASN A 115 19.20 8.33 -37.47
N LYS A 116 20.10 7.48 -37.98
CA LYS A 116 20.27 6.10 -37.50
C LYS A 116 20.56 5.99 -35.99
N SER A 117 21.29 6.95 -35.42
CA SER A 117 21.63 6.95 -33.99
C SER A 117 20.41 7.30 -33.13
N GLU A 118 19.65 8.33 -33.54
CA GLU A 118 18.43 8.77 -32.87
C GLU A 118 17.34 7.69 -32.92
N GLN A 119 17.13 7.07 -34.09
CA GLN A 119 16.19 5.95 -34.22
C GLN A 119 16.59 4.76 -33.34
N ALA A 120 17.90 4.49 -33.20
CA ALA A 120 18.38 3.44 -32.30
C ALA A 120 18.08 3.75 -30.82
N ILE A 121 18.08 5.02 -30.42
CA ILE A 121 17.71 5.45 -29.06
C ILE A 121 16.20 5.27 -28.84
N ILE A 122 15.36 5.69 -29.80
CA ILE A 122 13.91 5.48 -29.72
C ILE A 122 13.57 3.99 -29.64
N ASN A 123 14.17 3.15 -30.50
CA ASN A 123 13.95 1.71 -30.48
C ASN A 123 14.37 1.07 -29.14
N LYS A 124 15.43 1.57 -28.50
CA LYS A 124 15.84 1.14 -27.15
C LYS A 124 14.80 1.55 -26.10
N HIS A 125 14.28 2.77 -26.17
CA HIS A 125 13.21 3.25 -25.29
C HIS A 125 11.93 2.42 -25.44
N GLU A 126 11.47 2.18 -26.67
CA GLU A 126 10.30 1.34 -26.94
C GLU A 126 10.47 -0.08 -26.38
N LYS A 127 11.66 -0.66 -26.52
CA LYS A 127 11.95 -2.00 -25.98
C LYS A 127 11.89 -2.01 -24.46
N ALA A 128 12.46 -1.00 -23.81
CA ALA A 128 12.41 -0.85 -22.36
C ALA A 128 10.97 -0.66 -21.85
N LEU A 129 10.15 0.12 -22.56
CA LEU A 129 8.73 0.29 -22.25
C LEU A 129 7.97 -1.04 -22.32
N LYS A 130 8.14 -1.81 -23.41
CA LYS A 130 7.51 -3.13 -23.54
C LYS A 130 7.95 -4.11 -22.45
N GLU A 131 9.22 -4.05 -22.06
CA GLU A 131 9.74 -4.91 -20.99
C GLU A 131 9.17 -4.52 -19.63
N LEU A 132 9.03 -3.22 -19.34
CA LEU A 132 8.35 -2.72 -18.15
C LEU A 132 6.87 -3.12 -18.13
N GLU A 133 6.15 -2.98 -19.25
CA GLU A 133 4.75 -3.42 -19.38
C GLU A 133 4.61 -4.91 -19.07
N ARG A 134 5.52 -5.75 -19.59
CA ARG A 134 5.54 -7.19 -19.31
C ARG A 134 5.78 -7.48 -17.84
N ILE A 135 6.83 -6.89 -17.25
CA ILE A 135 7.19 -7.09 -15.83
C ILE A 135 6.01 -6.68 -14.95
N ASN A 136 5.36 -5.57 -15.26
CA ASN A 136 4.21 -5.08 -14.51
C ASN A 136 2.99 -5.99 -14.63
N SER A 137 2.72 -6.56 -15.81
CA SER A 137 1.69 -7.60 -15.98
C SER A 137 1.98 -8.84 -15.13
N ASP A 138 3.24 -9.27 -15.09
CA ASP A 138 3.65 -10.44 -14.29
C ASP A 138 3.52 -10.15 -12.78
N LEU A 139 3.85 -8.93 -12.37
CA LEU A 139 3.68 -8.45 -10.98
C LEU A 139 2.20 -8.47 -10.56
N GLN A 140 1.31 -7.99 -11.43
CA GLN A 140 -0.13 -8.02 -11.20
C GLN A 140 -0.64 -9.45 -11.04
N LYS A 141 -0.28 -10.36 -11.96
CA LYS A 141 -0.67 -11.78 -11.88
C LYS A 141 -0.18 -12.45 -10.59
N LEU A 142 1.02 -12.12 -10.14
CA LEU A 142 1.55 -12.61 -8.86
C LEU A 142 0.75 -12.07 -7.68
N ALA A 143 0.39 -10.79 -7.73
CA ALA A 143 -0.40 -10.14 -6.70
C ALA A 143 -1.81 -10.74 -6.59
N ASP A 144 -2.47 -10.98 -7.73
CA ASP A 144 -3.80 -11.62 -7.81
C ASP A 144 -3.75 -13.05 -7.24
N LYS A 145 -2.75 -13.86 -7.64
CA LYS A 145 -2.54 -15.22 -7.10
C LYS A 145 -2.34 -15.24 -5.58
N ILE A 146 -1.69 -14.23 -5.02
CA ILE A 146 -1.48 -14.14 -3.56
C ILE A 146 -2.81 -13.78 -2.87
N SER A 147 -3.61 -12.90 -3.46
CA SER A 147 -4.92 -12.53 -2.95
C SER A 147 -5.89 -13.72 -2.97
N GLU A 148 -5.96 -14.47 -4.08
CA GLU A 148 -6.76 -15.70 -4.19
C GLU A 148 -6.34 -16.77 -3.16
N LYS A 149 -5.04 -16.97 -2.96
CA LYS A 149 -4.52 -17.91 -1.95
C LYS A 149 -4.88 -17.49 -0.52
N LYS A 150 -5.03 -16.20 -0.23
CA LYS A 150 -5.49 -15.74 1.09
C LYS A 150 -6.98 -16.00 1.28
N MET A 151 -7.81 -15.67 0.29
CA MET A 151 -9.26 -15.95 0.34
C MET A 151 -9.53 -17.44 0.58
N ASN A 152 -8.87 -18.33 -0.17
CA ASN A 152 -9.05 -19.78 0.02
C ASN A 152 -8.57 -20.27 1.39
N LYS A 153 -7.59 -19.60 2.01
CA LYS A 153 -7.06 -19.96 3.34
C LYS A 153 -7.94 -19.44 4.48
N GLU A 154 -8.70 -18.36 4.25
CA GLU A 154 -9.71 -17.86 5.19
C GLU A 154 -10.98 -18.70 5.15
N VAL A 155 -11.43 -19.13 3.96
CA VAL A 155 -12.56 -20.08 3.81
C VAL A 155 -12.29 -21.42 4.52
N LEU A 156 -11.07 -21.94 4.41
CA LEU A 156 -10.65 -23.15 5.14
C LEU A 156 -10.57 -22.98 6.67
N LYS A 157 -10.51 -21.75 7.21
CA LYS A 157 -10.51 -21.51 8.66
C LYS A 157 -11.92 -21.38 9.22
N THR A 158 -12.86 -20.86 8.44
CA THR A 158 -14.28 -20.79 8.83
C THR A 158 -14.95 -22.17 8.85
N ASP A 159 -14.53 -23.10 7.98
CA ASP A 159 -15.12 -24.44 7.92
C ASP A 159 -14.65 -25.40 9.03
N VAL A 160 -13.67 -25.02 9.86
CA VAL A 160 -13.13 -25.87 10.95
C VAL A 160 -13.58 -25.40 12.34
N SER A 161 -14.25 -24.26 12.48
CA SER A 161 -14.70 -23.77 13.80
C SER A 161 -16.08 -24.24 14.26
N ASP A 162 -16.87 -24.88 13.39
CA ASP A 162 -18.27 -25.23 13.68
C ASP A 162 -18.51 -26.73 13.93
N GLY A 163 -17.46 -27.54 14.09
CA GLY A 163 -17.56 -28.99 14.09
C GLY A 163 -16.76 -29.70 15.17
N GLU A 164 -16.87 -29.33 16.44
CA GLU A 164 -16.55 -30.25 17.56
C GLU A 164 -17.06 -29.70 18.90
N GLU A 165 -18.36 -29.79 19.16
CA GLU A 165 -18.87 -29.76 20.54
C GLU A 165 -20.20 -30.52 20.69
N THR A 166 -20.19 -31.82 20.44
CA THR A 166 -21.18 -32.73 21.03
C THR A 166 -20.55 -34.10 21.26
N GLU A 167 -20.18 -34.38 22.50
CA GLU A 167 -20.60 -35.58 23.26
C GLU A 167 -19.69 -35.78 24.49
N MET A 168 -20.25 -35.54 25.68
CA MET A 168 -20.32 -36.55 26.74
C MET A 168 -20.91 -35.94 28.02
N LYS A 169 -22.23 -36.09 28.17
CA LYS A 169 -22.86 -36.22 29.47
C LYS A 169 -23.90 -37.33 29.38
N LYS A 170 -23.54 -38.52 29.86
CA LYS A 170 -24.33 -39.36 30.77
C LYS A 170 -23.48 -40.49 31.31
#